data_AF-A0A2I9DI23-F1
#
_entry.id   AF-A0A2I9DI23-F1
#
_cell.length_a   1.000
_cell.length_b   1.000
_cell.length_c   1.000
_cell.angle_alpha   90.00
_cell.angle_beta   90.00
_cell.angle_gamma   90.00
#
_symmetry.space_group_name_H-M   'P 1'
#
loop_
_entity.id
_entity.type
_entity.pdbx_description
1 polymer ?
#
loop_
_entity_poly.entity_id
_entity_poly.type
_entity_poly.pdbx_seq_one_letter_code
_entity_poly.pdbx_strand_id
1 'polypeptide(L)'
;MEYRITYIDTLLSSNFPKDFIPKQKKEIKSKFKFFFRLLNGDRNIYFEGLANRNDSFDPLDFLGSEHGGTDLQYLENRKYLRL
;
A
#
# COMPACT_ATOMS: atom_id res chain seq x y z
N MET A 1 -8.72 3.74 9.63
CA MET A 1 -8.86 3.44 8.19
C MET A 1 -8.46 1.99 7.97
N GLU A 2 -9.08 1.26 7.03
CA GLU A 2 -8.70 -0.15 6.77
C GLU A 2 -8.16 -0.30 5.36
N TYR A 3 -7.12 -1.14 5.21
CA TYR A 3 -6.52 -1.45 3.92
C TYR A 3 -6.05 -2.90 3.84
N ARG A 4 -5.79 -3.36 2.62
CA ARG A 4 -5.18 -4.65 2.31
C ARG A 4 -4.06 -4.44 1.30
N ILE A 5 -2.87 -4.90 1.65
CA ILE A 5 -1.71 -4.86 0.76
C ILE A 5 -1.83 -6.01 -0.24
N THR A 6 -1.77 -5.69 -1.52
CA THR A 6 -1.88 -6.66 -2.61
C THR A 6 -0.57 -6.94 -3.31
N TYR A 7 0.42 -6.06 -3.10
CA TYR A 7 1.76 -6.15 -3.66
C TYR A 7 2.78 -5.55 -2.68
N ILE A 8 3.96 -6.16 -2.64
CA ILE A 8 5.15 -5.70 -1.93
C ILE A 8 6.31 -5.79 -2.91
N ASP A 9 7.16 -4.77 -2.92
CA ASP A 9 8.39 -4.80 -3.70
C ASP A 9 9.25 -6.03 -3.38
N THR A 10 9.99 -6.53 -4.37
CA THR A 10 10.80 -7.74 -4.22
C THR A 10 11.91 -7.55 -3.18
N LEU A 11 12.47 -6.35 -3.04
CA LEU A 11 13.52 -6.03 -2.07
C LEU A 11 13.03 -6.15 -0.62
N LEU A 12 11.73 -5.95 -0.39
CA LEU A 12 11.11 -6.04 0.93
C LEU A 12 10.37 -7.34 1.17
N SER A 13 10.02 -8.06 0.10
CA SER A 13 9.16 -9.25 0.19
C SER A 13 9.70 -10.32 1.15
N SER A 14 11.02 -10.36 1.36
CA SER A 14 11.72 -11.23 2.29
C SER A 14 11.43 -10.92 3.77
N ASN A 15 11.05 -9.68 4.10
CA ASN A 15 10.67 -9.26 5.45
C ASN A 15 9.26 -9.70 5.84
N PHE A 16 8.48 -10.23 4.90
CA PHE A 16 7.11 -10.64 5.10
C PHE A 16 6.96 -12.16 4.99
N PRO A 17 6.06 -12.78 5.77
CA PRO A 17 5.69 -14.17 5.57
C PRO A 17 5.22 -14.42 4.12
N LYS A 18 5.57 -15.58 3.55
CA LYS A 18 5.19 -15.95 2.16
C LYS A 18 3.68 -15.93 1.93
N ASP A 19 2.89 -16.12 2.97
CA ASP A 19 1.43 -16.15 2.96
C ASP A 19 0.79 -14.79 3.29
N PHE A 20 1.57 -13.73 3.51
CA PHE A 20 1.07 -12.40 3.83
C PHE A 20 0.12 -11.87 2.74
N ILE A 21 0.60 -11.71 1.51
CA ILE A 21 -0.24 -11.26 0.38
C ILE A 21 -1.45 -12.19 0.14
N PRO A 22 -1.29 -13.53 0.09
CA PRO A 22 -2.43 -14.44 0.00
C PRO A 22 -3.49 -14.23 1.09
N LYS A 23 -3.09 -14.00 2.35
CA LYS A 23 -4.02 -13.70 3.46
C LYS A 23 -4.72 -12.36 3.25
N GLN A 24 -3.98 -11.32 2.89
CA GLN A 24 -4.55 -10.00 2.58
C GLN A 24 -5.61 -10.10 1.48
N LYS A 25 -5.31 -10.83 0.39
CA LYS A 25 -6.21 -11.02 -0.75
C LYS A 25 -7.49 -11.78 -0.39
N LYS A 26 -7.44 -12.76 0.52
CA LYS A 26 -8.62 -13.48 1.02
C LYS A 26 -9.58 -12.57 1.79
N GLU A 27 -9.08 -11.50 2.37
CA GLU A 27 -9.86 -10.55 3.16
C GLU A 27 -10.33 -9.33 2.36
N ILE A 28 -10.00 -9.23 1.07
CA ILE A 28 -10.52 -8.19 0.20
C ILE A 28 -12.02 -8.41 0.05
N LYS A 29 -12.77 -7.54 0.72
CA LYS A 29 -14.23 -7.43 0.64
C LYS A 29 -14.62 -6.29 -0.30
N SER A 30 -15.89 -6.26 -0.70
CA SER A 30 -16.49 -5.19 -1.52
C SER A 30 -16.35 -3.78 -0.93
N LYS A 31 -16.01 -3.63 0.36
CA LYS A 31 -15.74 -2.35 1.00
C LYS A 31 -14.39 -1.71 0.62
N PHE A 32 -13.41 -2.50 0.16
CA PHE A 32 -12.11 -1.97 -0.26
C PHE A 32 -12.16 -1.65 -1.75
N LYS A 33 -12.27 -0.37 -2.09
CA LYS A 33 -12.52 0.09 -3.47
C LYS A 33 -11.46 1.08 -3.97
N PHE A 34 -10.68 1.66 -3.07
CA PHE A 34 -9.74 2.71 -3.41
C PHE A 34 -8.35 2.10 -3.54
N PHE A 35 -7.80 2.12 -4.75
CA PHE A 35 -6.45 1.65 -4.98
C PHE A 35 -5.44 2.68 -4.51
N PHE A 36 -4.35 2.23 -3.89
CA PHE A 36 -3.24 3.09 -3.52
C PHE A 36 -1.90 2.41 -3.83
N ARG A 37 -0.86 3.24 -3.93
CA ARG A 37 0.53 2.82 -3.96
C ARG A 37 1.37 3.69 -3.04
N LEU A 38 2.36 3.07 -2.41
CA LEU A 38 3.40 3.74 -1.67
C LEU A 38 4.68 3.67 -2.48
N LEU A 39 5.29 4.81 -2.76
CA LEU A 39 6.56 4.89 -3.46
C LEU A 39 7.69 5.20 -2.48
N ASN A 40 8.90 4.71 -2.77
CA ASN A 40 10.11 5.09 -2.05
C ASN A 40 10.65 6.47 -2.52
N GLY A 41 11.77 6.91 -1.95
CA GLY A 41 12.42 8.20 -2.30
C GLY A 41 12.80 8.32 -3.78
N ASP A 42 13.04 7.19 -4.46
CA ASP A 42 13.35 7.13 -5.89
C ASP A 42 12.11 6.96 -6.79
N ARG A 43 10.91 7.06 -6.21
CA ARG A 43 9.61 6.83 -6.87
C ARG A 43 9.37 5.40 -7.37
N ASN A 44 10.12 4.43 -6.88
CA ASN A 44 9.85 3.01 -7.11
C ASN A 44 8.73 2.54 -6.17
N ILE A 45 7.89 1.62 -6.64
CA ILE A 45 6.79 1.08 -5.85
C ILE A 45 7.38 0.29 -4.68
N TYR A 46 6.98 0.68 -3.48
CA TYR A 46 7.29 -0.01 -2.23
C TYR A 46 6.14 -0.98 -1.89
N PHE A 47 4.89 -0.50 -2.02
CA PHE A 47 3.66 -1.26 -1.78
C PHE A 47 2.53 -0.84 -2.72
N GLU A 48 1.61 -1.76 -2.98
CA GLU A 48 0.29 -1.43 -3.53
C GLU A 48 -0.82 -2.13 -2.73
N GLY A 49 -2.01 -1.55 -2.74
CA GLY A 49 -3.14 -2.15 -2.05
C GLY A 49 -4.47 -1.49 -2.34
N LEU A 50 -5.48 -1.97 -1.60
CA LEU A 50 -6.83 -1.45 -1.61
C LEU A 50 -7.22 -0.95 -0.22
N ALA A 51 -7.90 0.17 -0.20
CA ALA A 51 -8.37 0.87 0.97
C ALA A 51 -9.89 1.02 0.98
N ASN A 52 -10.47 1.15 2.16
CA ASN A 52 -11.90 1.46 2.32
C ASN A 52 -12.23 2.96 2.20
N ARG A 53 -11.21 3.83 2.21
CA ARG A 53 -11.27 5.30 2.00
C ARG A 53 -10.03 5.76 1.22
N ASN A 54 -10.10 6.92 0.56
CA ASN A 54 -9.01 7.52 -0.23
C ASN A 54 -8.41 8.80 0.38
N ASP A 55 -8.72 9.10 1.65
CA ASP A 55 -8.42 10.40 2.28
C ASP A 55 -7.43 10.33 3.46
N SER A 56 -7.05 9.13 3.86
CA SER A 56 -6.09 8.87 4.94
C SER A 56 -5.48 7.51 4.70
N PHE A 57 -4.17 7.37 4.88
CA PHE A 57 -3.49 6.07 4.86
C PHE A 57 -2.17 6.22 5.60
N ASP A 58 -2.02 5.45 6.68
CA ASP A 58 -0.84 5.45 7.55
C ASP A 58 -0.08 4.12 7.40
N PRO A 59 0.57 3.86 6.24
CA PRO A 59 1.37 2.65 6.04
C PRO A 59 2.66 2.68 6.85
N LEU A 60 3.06 3.87 7.30
CA LEU A 60 4.33 4.13 7.98
C LEU A 60 4.41 3.44 9.34
N ASP A 61 3.27 3.17 9.98
CA ASP A 61 3.23 2.42 11.24
C ASP A 61 3.71 0.97 11.08
N PHE A 62 3.60 0.40 9.88
CA PHE A 62 4.04 -0.97 9.60
C PHE A 62 5.53 -1.08 9.20
N LEU A 63 6.16 0.01 8.76
CA LEU A 63 7.47 -0.04 8.11
C LEU A 63 8.59 0.63 8.90
N GLY A 64 8.27 1.23 10.05
CA GLY A 64 9.24 1.96 10.85
C GLY A 64 9.61 3.27 10.17
N SER A 65 9.88 4.28 10.97
CA SER A 65 10.23 5.65 10.56
C SER A 65 11.57 5.78 9.81
N GLU A 66 12.18 4.68 9.37
CA GLU A 66 13.56 4.65 8.85
C GLU A 66 13.67 4.91 7.33
N HIS A 67 12.56 4.93 6.60
CA HIS A 67 12.55 5.24 5.18
C HIS A 67 12.02 6.67 4.94
N GLY A 68 12.91 7.65 5.06
CA GLY A 68 12.61 9.02 4.65
C GLY A 68 12.22 9.09 3.17
N GLY A 69 11.19 9.88 2.85
CA GLY A 69 10.80 10.19 1.48
C GLY A 69 9.80 9.22 0.83
N THR A 70 8.79 8.74 1.57
CA THR A 70 7.72 7.95 0.96
C THR A 70 6.65 8.85 0.33
N ASP A 71 6.27 8.57 -0.92
CA ASP A 71 5.18 9.25 -1.62
C ASP A 71 3.95 8.34 -1.72
N LEU A 72 2.89 8.72 -1.01
CA LEU A 72 1.64 8.00 -1.02
C LEU A 72 0.72 8.55 -2.11
N GLN A 73 0.20 7.66 -2.95
CA GLN A 73 -0.71 8.02 -4.02
C GLN A 73 -1.94 7.11 -4.05
N TYR A 74 -3.11 7.68 -4.33
CA TYR A 74 -4.34 6.94 -4.58
C TYR A 74 -4.74 7.05 -6.06
N LEU A 75 -5.38 6.02 -6.58
CA LEU A 75 -5.92 6.02 -7.94
C LEU A 75 -7.34 6.59 -7.92
N GLU A 76 -7.52 7.75 -8.53
CA GLU A 76 -8.82 8.38 -8.74
C GLU A 76 -8.96 8.78 -10.21
N ASN A 77 -10.09 8.46 -10.85
CA ASN A 77 -10.35 8.82 -12.25
C ASN A 77 -9.21 8.42 -13.21
N ARG A 78 -8.60 7.23 -12.97
CA ARG A 78 -7.45 6.69 -13.71
C ARG A 78 -6.15 7.50 -13.58
N LYS A 79 -6.06 8.40 -12.60
CA LYS A 79 -4.85 9.18 -12.28
C LYS A 79 -4.42 8.92 -10.84
N TYR A 80 -3.11 8.87 -10.63
CA TYR A 80 -2.57 8.83 -9.28
C TYR A 80 -2.51 10.24 -8.72
N LEU A 81 -3.20 10.45 -7.60
CA LEU A 81 -3.20 11.69 -6.85
C LEU A 81 -2.43 11.48 -5.56
N ARG A 82 -1.60 12.45 -5.19
CA ARG A 82 -0.85 12.42 -3.93
C ARG A 82 -1.80 12.76 -2.78
N LEU A 83 -1.62 12.05 -1.66
CA LEU A 83 -2.32 12.34 -0.41
C LEU A 83 -1.61 13.46 0.37
#